data_AF-A0A919HXU4-F1
#
_entry.id   AF-A0A919HXU4-F1
#
_cell.length_a   1.000
_cell.length_b   1.000
_cell.length_c   1.000
_cell.angle_alpha   90.00
_cell.angle_beta   90.00
_cell.angle_gamma   90.00
#
_symmetry.space_group_name_H-M   'P 1'
#
loop_
_entity.id
_entity.type
_entity.pdbx_description
1 polymer ?
#
loop_
_entity_poly.entity_id
_entity_poly.type
_entity_poly.pdbx_seq_one_letter_code
_entity_poly.pdbx_strand_id
1 'polypeptide(L)'
;MLWIFLFNPGRGLITHFLGELGYDWNHAQNSGQAMFLVVFASVWKQISYNFLFFFAALQSIPRSLVEAAAIDGAGPIRRFFKLALPLIAPVSFFLLVVNPVYAFFDTFPVIDAATAGGRCRRPPL
;
A
#
# COMPACT_ATOMS: atom_id res chain seq x y z
N MET A 1 8.53 -8.94 4.02
CA MET A 1 9.00 -10.12 4.78
C MET A 1 7.90 -11.15 5.00
N LEU A 2 6.71 -10.75 5.48
CA LEU A 2 5.57 -11.68 5.65
C LEU A 2 5.20 -12.45 4.37
N TRP A 3 5.11 -11.78 3.22
CA TRP A 3 4.80 -12.43 1.94
C TRP A 3 5.85 -13.47 1.51
N ILE A 4 7.14 -13.15 1.65
CA ILE A 4 8.24 -14.08 1.34
C ILE A 4 8.17 -15.32 2.24
N PHE A 5 7.82 -15.15 3.52
CA PHE A 5 7.65 -16.25 4.47
C PHE A 5 6.46 -17.15 4.10
N LEU A 6 5.31 -16.55 3.76
CA LEU A 6 4.10 -17.30 3.38
C LEU A 6 4.26 -18.10 2.09
N PHE A 7 5.04 -17.60 1.13
CA PHE A 7 5.30 -18.22 -0.18
C PHE A 7 6.65 -18.96 -0.25
N ASN A 8 7.27 -19.25 0.91
CA ASN A 8 8.55 -19.93 0.95
C ASN A 8 8.44 -21.37 0.39
N PRO A 9 9.24 -21.78 -0.61
CA PRO A 9 9.19 -23.12 -1.19
C PRO A 9 9.34 -24.19 -0.10
N GLY A 10 8.40 -25.14 -0.07
CA GLY A 10 8.41 -26.29 0.84
C GLY A 10 8.06 -26.05 2.32
N ARG A 11 8.07 -24.80 2.82
CA ARG A 11 7.71 -24.48 4.23
C ARG A 11 6.65 -23.39 4.40
N GLY A 12 6.33 -22.67 3.34
CA GLY A 12 5.30 -21.64 3.35
C GLY A 12 3.90 -22.26 3.29
N LEU A 13 2.96 -21.65 4.01
CA LEU A 13 1.57 -22.11 4.04
C LEU A 13 0.92 -22.06 2.64
N ILE A 14 1.16 -20.99 1.90
CA ILE A 14 0.55 -20.78 0.58
C ILE A 14 1.17 -21.73 -0.45
N THR A 15 2.49 -21.89 -0.41
CA THR A 15 3.22 -22.87 -1.24
C THR A 15 2.76 -24.30 -1.00
N HIS A 16 2.45 -24.68 0.25
CA HIS A 16 1.91 -26.00 0.57
C HIS A 16 0.53 -26.23 -0.07
N PHE A 17 -0.39 -25.27 0.07
CA PHE A 17 -1.71 -25.33 -0.59
C PHE A 17 -1.61 -25.38 -2.12
N LEU A 18 -0.70 -24.60 -2.72
CA LEU A 18 -0.46 -24.67 -4.17
C LEU A 18 0.07 -26.05 -4.59
N GLY A 19 0.90 -26.67 -3.76
CA GLY A 19 1.37 -28.04 -3.94
C GLY A 19 0.25 -29.09 -3.89
N GLU A 20 -0.71 -28.95 -2.98
CA GLU A 20 -1.91 -29.82 -2.93
C GLU A 20 -2.77 -29.69 -4.20
N LEU A 21 -2.78 -28.51 -4.81
CA LEU A 21 -3.42 -28.23 -6.11
C LEU A 21 -2.58 -28.68 -7.32
N GLY A 22 -1.40 -29.27 -7.11
CA GLY A 22 -0.53 -29.78 -8.16
C GLY A 22 0.38 -28.72 -8.82
N TYR A 23 0.47 -27.52 -8.25
CA TYR A 23 1.32 -26.43 -8.75
C TYR A 23 2.57 -26.25 -7.88
N ASP A 24 3.75 -26.49 -8.45
CA ASP A 24 5.02 -26.25 -7.75
C ASP A 24 5.41 -24.76 -7.82
N TRP A 25 5.20 -24.05 -6.72
CA TRP A 25 5.59 -22.65 -6.57
C TRP A 25 7.01 -22.56 -6.01
N ASN A 26 7.95 -22.16 -6.86
CA ASN A 26 9.35 -21.99 -6.53
C ASN A 26 9.92 -20.66 -7.05
N HIS A 27 9.64 -19.59 -6.32
CA HIS A 27 10.18 -18.25 -6.61
C HIS A 27 11.72 -18.16 -6.50
N ALA A 28 12.41 -19.15 -5.91
CA ALA A 28 13.88 -19.17 -5.86
C ALA A 28 14.49 -19.69 -7.18
N GLN A 29 13.74 -20.48 -7.95
CA GLN A 29 14.18 -21.01 -9.24
C GLN A 29 13.49 -20.38 -10.45
N ASN A 30 12.34 -19.75 -10.26
CA ASN A 30 11.59 -19.09 -11.32
C ASN A 30 11.55 -17.57 -11.10
N SER A 31 12.27 -16.83 -11.96
CA SER A 31 12.34 -15.37 -11.93
C SER A 31 10.98 -14.69 -12.15
N GLY A 32 10.08 -15.30 -12.91
CA GLY A 32 8.71 -14.80 -13.11
C GLY A 32 7.87 -14.87 -11.85
N GLN A 33 7.96 -15.98 -11.10
CA GLN A 33 7.28 -16.13 -9.81
C GLN A 33 7.86 -15.17 -8.74
N ALA A 34 9.18 -14.95 -8.75
CA ALA A 34 9.83 -13.96 -7.89
C ALA A 34 9.31 -12.54 -8.18
N MET A 35 9.27 -12.15 -9.45
CA MET A 35 8.76 -10.85 -9.86
C MET A 35 7.29 -10.67 -9.47
N PHE A 36 6.45 -11.69 -9.71
CA PHE A 36 5.06 -11.66 -9.28
C PHE A 36 4.93 -11.44 -7.78
N LEU A 37 5.68 -12.19 -6.96
CA LEU A 37 5.63 -12.08 -5.50
C LEU A 37 6.00 -10.67 -5.02
N VAL A 38 7.05 -10.08 -5.61
CA VAL A 38 7.51 -8.73 -5.25
C VAL A 38 6.48 -7.68 -5.66
N VAL A 39 5.95 -7.77 -6.89
CA VAL A 39 4.92 -6.85 -7.40
C VAL A 39 3.65 -6.96 -6.56
N PHE A 40 3.18 -8.18 -6.31
CA PHE A 40 2.00 -8.44 -5.50
C PHE A 40 2.14 -7.89 -4.07
N ALA A 41 3.27 -8.18 -3.41
CA ALA A 41 3.56 -7.67 -2.08
C ALA A 41 3.58 -6.14 -2.03
N SER A 42 4.11 -5.50 -3.08
CA SER A 42 4.18 -4.04 -3.20
C SER A 42 2.80 -3.41 -3.43
N VAL A 43 2.02 -3.98 -4.35
CA VAL A 43 0.65 -3.54 -4.66
C VAL A 43 -0.26 -3.71 -3.44
N TRP A 44 -0.18 -4.84 -2.74
CA TRP A 44 -0.99 -5.08 -1.54
C TRP A 44 -0.77 -4.02 -0.46
N LYS A 45 0.49 -3.66 -0.21
CA LYS A 45 0.84 -2.62 0.76
C LYS A 45 0.23 -1.27 0.36
N GLN A 46 0.35 -0.90 -0.91
CA GLN A 46 -0.14 0.37 -1.43
C GLN A 46 -1.67 0.44 -1.41
N ILE A 47 -2.36 -0.64 -1.79
CA ILE A 47 -3.82 -0.74 -1.72
C ILE A 47 -4.29 -0.61 -0.28
N SER A 48 -3.67 -1.33 0.67
CA SER A 48 -4.10 -1.31 2.09
C SER A 48 -4.02 0.10 2.69
N TYR A 49 -2.96 0.85 2.37
CA TYR A 49 -2.80 2.23 2.79
C TYR A 49 -3.90 3.11 2.20
N ASN A 50 -4.03 3.13 0.87
CA ASN A 50 -5.05 3.94 0.19
C ASN A 50 -6.46 3.57 0.66
N PHE A 51 -6.75 2.29 0.83
CA PHE A 51 -8.04 1.79 1.27
C PHE A 51 -8.42 2.32 2.64
N LEU A 52 -7.51 2.34 3.62
CA LEU A 52 -7.80 2.90 4.95
C LEU A 52 -8.19 4.38 4.87
N PHE A 53 -7.50 5.18 4.07
CA PHE A 53 -7.83 6.59 3.87
C PHE A 53 -9.16 6.77 3.15
N PHE A 54 -9.40 6.01 2.08
CA PHE A 54 -10.68 6.06 1.38
C PHE A 54 -11.83 5.60 2.27
N PHE A 55 -11.63 4.55 3.07
CA PHE A 55 -12.63 4.05 4.00
C PHE A 55 -12.93 5.06 5.12
N ALA A 56 -11.90 5.67 5.71
CA ALA A 56 -12.08 6.73 6.71
C ALA A 56 -12.82 7.94 6.13
N ALA A 57 -12.48 8.33 4.89
CA ALA A 57 -13.14 9.43 4.23
C ALA A 57 -14.59 9.09 3.85
N LEU A 58 -14.88 7.85 3.45
CA LEU A 58 -16.27 7.37 3.27
C LEU A 58 -17.04 7.34 4.59
N GLN A 59 -16.40 6.98 5.71
CA GLN A 59 -17.02 7.03 7.03
C GLN A 59 -17.35 8.46 7.49
N SER A 60 -16.61 9.46 7.03
CA SER A 60 -16.89 10.87 7.35
C SER A 60 -18.14 11.42 6.66
N ILE A 61 -18.72 10.72 5.68
CA ILE A 61 -19.93 11.15 4.98
C ILE A 61 -21.14 10.99 5.93
N PRO A 62 -21.81 12.09 6.31
CA PRO A 62 -22.98 12.02 7.18
C PRO A 62 -24.10 11.19 6.56
N ARG A 63 -24.74 10.31 7.34
CA ARG A 63 -25.85 9.46 6.86
C ARG A 63 -27.00 10.27 6.25
N SER A 64 -27.24 11.49 6.76
CA SER A 64 -28.25 12.41 6.24
C SER A 64 -28.06 12.79 4.77
N LEU A 65 -26.81 12.92 4.29
CA LEU A 65 -26.49 13.18 2.89
C LEU A 65 -26.72 11.95 2.00
N VAL A 66 -26.46 10.76 2.54
CA VAL A 66 -26.69 9.49 1.82
C VAL A 66 -28.17 9.19 1.69
N GLU A 67 -28.95 9.50 2.73
CA GLU A 67 -30.42 9.38 2.77
C GLU A 67 -31.10 10.42 1.88
N ALA A 68 -30.68 11.67 1.91
CA ALA A 68 -31.18 12.70 0.98
C ALA A 68 -30.93 12.31 -0.49
N ALA A 69 -29.74 11.80 -0.81
CA ALA A 69 -29.43 11.31 -2.14
C ALA A 69 -30.20 10.02 -2.52
N ALA A 70 -30.70 9.27 -1.53
CA ALA A 70 -31.60 8.14 -1.74
C ALA A 70 -33.03 8.56 -2.07
N ILE A 71 -33.50 9.59 -1.38
CA ILE A 71 -34.79 10.22 -1.65
C ILE A 71 -34.77 10.88 -3.05
N ASP A 72 -33.65 11.47 -3.45
CA ASP A 72 -33.46 12.08 -4.78
C ASP A 72 -33.25 11.07 -5.94
N GLY A 73 -33.34 9.76 -5.68
CA GLY A 73 -33.25 8.72 -6.72
C GLY A 73 -31.88 8.61 -7.41
N ALA A 74 -30.82 9.21 -6.84
CA ALA A 74 -29.48 9.10 -7.42
C ALA A 74 -28.95 7.66 -7.27
N GLY A 75 -28.67 6.99 -8.38
CA GLY A 75 -28.06 5.65 -8.37
C GLY A 75 -26.65 5.63 -7.75
N PRO A 76 -26.15 4.45 -7.32
CA PRO A 76 -24.91 4.31 -6.55
C PRO A 76 -23.66 4.90 -7.24
N ILE A 77 -23.54 4.75 -8.57
CA ILE A 77 -22.45 5.32 -9.36
C ILE A 77 -22.51 6.86 -9.35
N ARG A 78 -23.72 7.43 -9.52
CA ARG A 78 -23.92 8.89 -9.51
C ARG A 78 -23.61 9.48 -8.14
N ARG A 79 -23.96 8.78 -7.05
CA ARG A 79 -23.60 9.19 -5.68
C ARG A 79 -22.09 9.15 -5.43
N PHE A 80 -21.40 8.12 -5.92
CA PHE A 80 -19.95 8.04 -5.78
C PHE A 80 -19.24 9.24 -6.42
N PHE A 81 -19.55 9.58 -7.68
CA PHE A 81 -18.88 10.68 -8.38
C PHE A 81 -19.35 12.08 -7.96
N LYS A 82 -20.62 12.26 -7.58
CA LYS A 82 -21.18 13.59 -7.24
C LYS A 82 -21.10 13.95 -5.76
N LEU A 83 -21.02 12.95 -4.86
CA LEU A 83 -20.99 13.17 -3.41
C LEU A 83 -19.66 12.70 -2.84
N ALA A 84 -19.34 11.40 -2.96
CA ALA A 84 -18.15 10.85 -2.31
C ALA A 84 -16.84 11.45 -2.86
N LEU A 85 -16.68 11.52 -4.18
CA LEU A 85 -15.45 12.03 -4.80
C LEU A 85 -15.12 13.50 -4.42
N PRO A 86 -16.06 14.47 -4.49
CA PRO A 86 -15.79 15.84 -4.03
C PRO A 86 -15.62 15.98 -2.52
N LEU A 87 -16.28 15.16 -1.69
CA LEU A 87 -16.10 15.17 -0.23
C LEU A 87 -14.73 14.60 0.21
N ILE A 88 -14.15 13.69 -0.56
CA ILE A 88 -12.83 13.08 -0.29
C ILE A 88 -11.69 13.92 -0.90
N ALA A 89 -11.99 14.81 -1.86
CA ALA A 89 -11.01 15.68 -2.51
C ALA A 89 -10.09 16.47 -1.54
N PRO A 90 -10.57 17.01 -0.40
CA PRO A 90 -9.70 17.68 0.58
C PRO A 90 -8.68 16.73 1.23
N VAL A 91 -9.07 15.47 1.49
CA VAL A 91 -8.19 14.44 2.06
C VAL A 91 -7.17 13.98 1.03
N SER A 92 -7.59 13.76 -0.21
CA SER A 92 -6.69 13.40 -1.32
C SER A 92 -5.66 14.50 -1.58
N PHE A 93 -6.08 15.77 -1.57
CA PHE A 93 -5.18 16.91 -1.74
C PHE A 93 -4.18 17.03 -0.58
N PHE A 94 -4.64 16.84 0.66
CA PHE A 94 -3.75 16.78 1.83
C PHE A 94 -2.71 15.67 1.71
N LEU A 95 -3.12 14.45 1.37
CA LEU A 95 -2.21 13.32 1.22
C LEU A 95 -1.21 13.51 0.07
N LEU A 96 -1.63 14.14 -1.02
CA LEU A 96 -0.78 14.46 -2.17
C LEU A 96 0.32 15.46 -1.80
N VAL A 97 0.03 16.42 -0.92
CA VAL A 97 1.04 17.38 -0.43
C VAL A 97 1.93 16.75 0.64
N VAL A 98 1.35 15.96 1.55
CA VAL A 98 2.06 15.40 2.71
C VAL A 98 2.96 14.21 2.33
N ASN A 99 2.58 13.36 1.37
CA ASN A 99 3.40 12.21 0.96
C ASN A 99 4.79 12.61 0.43
N PRO A 100 4.91 13.57 -0.52
CA PRO A 100 6.20 14.07 -0.96
C PRO A 100 6.98 14.69 0.18
N VAL A 101 6.33 15.51 1.03
CA VAL A 101 6.99 16.13 2.19
C VAL A 101 7.60 15.05 3.08
N TYR A 102 6.85 14.04 3.51
CA TYR A 102 7.40 12.92 4.27
C TYR A 102 8.50 12.18 3.52
N ALA A 103 8.32 11.89 2.23
CA ALA A 103 9.35 11.23 1.44
C ALA A 103 10.66 12.05 1.42
N PHE A 104 10.58 13.37 1.28
CA PHE A 104 11.75 14.25 1.31
C PHE A 104 12.37 14.33 2.71
N PHE A 105 11.56 14.43 3.77
CA PHE A 105 12.04 14.53 5.15
C PHE A 105 12.59 13.22 5.70
N ASP A 106 11.96 12.06 5.43
CA ASP A 106 12.47 10.74 5.82
C ASP A 106 13.70 10.32 5.01
N THR A 107 13.92 10.93 3.83
CA THR A 107 15.13 10.70 3.04
C THR A 107 16.37 11.32 3.72
N PHE A 108 16.24 12.43 4.44
CA PHE A 108 17.38 13.06 5.13
C PHE A 108 18.04 12.14 6.16
N PRO A 109 17.31 11.52 7.11
CA PRO A 109 17.88 10.52 8.03
C PRO A 109 18.47 9.31 7.31
N VAL A 110 17.88 8.86 6.20
CA VAL A 110 18.38 7.71 5.44
C VAL A 110 19.70 8.03 4.75
N ILE A 111 19.84 9.23 4.16
CA ILE A 111 21.10 9.68 3.57
C ILE A 111 22.13 9.97 4.66
N ASP A 112 21.76 10.63 5.75
CA ASP A 112 22.66 10.93 6.86
C ASP A 112 23.14 9.68 7.59
N ALA A 113 22.26 8.69 7.81
CA ALA A 113 22.63 7.38 8.34
C ALA A 113 23.48 6.57 7.36
N ALA A 114 23.20 6.64 6.05
CA ALA A 114 23.98 5.95 5.02
C ALA A 114 25.36 6.61 4.76
N THR A 115 25.49 7.92 4.99
CA THR A 115 26.74 8.69 4.82
C THR A 115 27.47 8.97 6.13
N ALA A 116 26.88 8.56 7.26
CA ALA A 116 27.45 8.58 8.60
C ALA A 116 28.14 9.91 8.97
N GLY A 117 27.54 11.06 8.61
CA GLY A 117 28.11 12.37 8.93
C GLY A 117 29.61 12.45 8.64
N GLY A 118 30.04 12.14 7.42
CA GLY A 118 31.36 12.47 6.86
C GLY A 118 32.52 12.53 7.86
N ARG A 119 32.91 11.39 8.45
CA ARG A 119 34.20 11.27 9.16
C ARG A 119 34.96 10.04 8.71
N CYS A 120 35.85 10.25 7.75
CA CYS A 120 37.07 9.45 7.58
C CYS A 120 37.80 9.38 8.93
N ARG A 121 37.61 8.30 9.68
CA ARG A 121 38.45 7.98 10.83
C ARG A 121 39.62 7.15 10.32
N ARG A 122 40.74 7.84 10.05
CA ARG A 122 42.05 7.23 9.76
C ARG A 122 42.44 6.29 10.92
N PRO A 123 42.87 5.04 10.66
CA PRO A 123 43.29 4.14 11.72
C PRO A 123 44.60 4.63 12.35
N PRO A 124 44.80 4.49 13.68
CA PRO A 124 46.09 4.72 14.30
C PRO A 124 47.03 3.56 13.98
N LEU A 125 48.32 3.91 13.81
CA LEU A 125 49.44 3.00 13.59
C LEU A 125 49.64 2.04 14.77
#